data_AF-A0AAV1LSV7-F1
#
_entry.id   AF-A0AAV1LSV7-F1
#
_cell.length_a   1.000
_cell.length_b   1.000
_cell.length_c   1.000
_cell.angle_alpha   90.00
_cell.angle_beta   90.00
_cell.angle_gamma   90.00
#
_symmetry.space_group_name_H-M   'P 1'
#
loop_
_entity.id
_entity.type
_entity.pdbx_description
1 polymer ?
#
loop_
_entity_poly.entity_id
_entity_poly.type
_entity_poly.pdbx_seq_one_letter_code
_entity_poly.pdbx_strand_id
1 'polypeptide(L)'
;MGRKIPAKKHRGVKDPLVQQARRLQDLKTKINAPPKDPDEQPVPRSLTRLFAFQDRNKSKDAKNKIKRYSRKDSDSVSSYRDNPIAKLQKLPGESGRGFSLRINSAIKALHNPALEEDYPQDIDAEDVKGEQMALQRARRKKKQKKMVATDNGEEATPKLSRAQKLALKRKAKRDKALEEREGGGEVRYERVAFGEVAHAPPPLPVKPRRARNELGAPRPGRRDLLLSAILAGKNSENSKNSKNSKIMETVTKKGKIKKSKKEKLPAVELERRERVRLDAVAAYRALKKQKMPLRTNTHVNLLT
;
A
#
# COMPACT_ATOMS: atom_id res chain seq x y z
N MET A 1 -6.84 42.59 9.63
CA MET A 1 -6.35 41.73 10.74
C MET A 1 -7.03 40.36 10.68
N GLY A 2 -6.27 39.29 10.43
CA GLY A 2 -6.84 37.94 10.24
C GLY A 2 -7.32 37.30 11.55
N ARG A 3 -8.57 36.81 11.57
CA ARG A 3 -9.15 36.11 12.74
C ARG A 3 -8.47 34.73 12.92
N LYS A 4 -7.98 34.45 14.13
CA LYS A 4 -7.35 33.15 14.48
C LYS A 4 -8.41 32.03 14.50
N ILE A 5 -8.20 30.98 13.73
CA ILE A 5 -9.05 29.78 13.73
C ILE A 5 -8.75 28.96 15.01
N PRO A 6 -9.76 28.62 15.83
CA PRO A 6 -9.55 27.85 17.03
C PRO A 6 -9.11 26.41 16.72
N ALA A 7 -8.08 25.94 17.41
CA ALA A 7 -7.56 24.58 17.23
C ALA A 7 -8.55 23.52 17.72
N LYS A 8 -8.67 22.42 16.96
CA LYS A 8 -9.50 21.27 17.30
C LYS A 8 -8.99 20.62 18.60
N LYS A 9 -9.78 20.69 19.67
CA LYS A 9 -9.48 20.00 20.93
C LYS A 9 -9.50 18.48 20.70
N HIS A 10 -8.43 17.79 21.10
CA HIS A 10 -8.40 16.33 21.12
C HIS A 10 -9.34 15.86 22.23
N ARG A 11 -10.53 15.36 21.86
CA ARG A 11 -11.37 14.63 22.82
C ARG A 11 -10.59 13.38 23.23
N GLY A 12 -10.41 13.19 24.54
CA GLY A 12 -9.78 12.00 25.10
C GLY A 12 -10.52 10.71 24.72
N VAL A 13 -10.08 9.59 25.30
CA VAL A 13 -10.83 8.34 25.19
C VAL A 13 -12.22 8.58 25.77
N LYS A 14 -13.26 8.39 24.95
CA LYS A 14 -14.65 8.73 25.30
C LYS A 14 -15.11 7.98 26.56
N ASP A 15 -14.82 6.68 26.63
CA ASP A 15 -15.10 5.80 27.78
C ASP A 15 -13.94 4.80 28.00
N PRO A 16 -13.20 4.84 29.12
CA PRO A 16 -12.04 3.99 29.34
C PRO A 16 -12.40 2.51 29.50
N LEU A 17 -13.51 2.20 30.18
CA LEU A 17 -13.98 0.84 30.41
C LEU A 17 -14.38 0.15 29.10
N VAL A 18 -15.09 0.86 28.22
CA VAL A 18 -15.47 0.35 26.89
C VAL A 18 -14.23 0.09 26.04
N GLN A 19 -13.21 0.95 26.13
CA GLN A 19 -11.96 0.74 25.42
C GLN A 19 -11.19 -0.48 25.94
N GLN A 20 -11.14 -0.68 27.26
CA GLN A 20 -10.54 -1.86 27.88
C GLN A 20 -11.28 -3.14 27.48
N ALA A 21 -12.61 -3.15 27.54
CA ALA A 21 -13.43 -4.30 27.13
C ALA A 21 -13.18 -4.68 25.66
N ARG A 22 -13.16 -3.69 24.75
CA ARG A 22 -12.81 -3.93 23.33
C ARG A 22 -11.40 -4.49 23.16
N ARG A 23 -10.43 -3.95 23.90
CA ARG A 23 -9.04 -4.44 23.87
C ARG A 23 -8.94 -5.89 24.33
N LEU A 24 -9.65 -6.25 25.41
CA LEU A 24 -9.68 -7.62 25.92
C LEU A 24 -10.35 -8.58 24.94
N GLN A 25 -11.45 -8.20 24.31
CA GLN A 25 -12.10 -9.00 23.26
C GLN A 25 -11.17 -9.25 22.06
N ASP A 26 -10.44 -8.24 21.60
CA ASP A 26 -9.49 -8.39 20.51
C ASP A 26 -8.28 -9.25 20.87
N LEU A 27 -7.84 -9.23 22.13
CA LEU A 27 -6.75 -10.07 22.62
C LEU A 27 -7.18 -11.53 22.75
N LYS A 28 -8.41 -11.81 23.19
CA LYS A 28 -8.95 -13.17 23.29
C LYS A 28 -8.80 -13.98 21.99
N THR A 29 -8.95 -13.32 20.84
CA THR A 29 -8.86 -13.99 19.53
C THR A 29 -7.45 -14.09 18.93
N LYS A 30 -6.43 -13.51 19.57
CA LYS A 30 -5.06 -13.39 19.02
C LYS A 30 -4.02 -14.25 19.73
N ILE A 31 -4.35 -14.77 20.90
CA ILE A 31 -3.48 -15.68 21.63
C ILE A 31 -3.57 -17.04 20.93
N ASN A 32 -2.49 -17.84 20.95
CA ASN A 32 -2.46 -19.24 20.51
C ASN A 32 -3.33 -20.13 21.43
N ALA A 33 -4.54 -19.70 21.75
CA ALA A 33 -5.53 -20.56 22.38
C ALA A 33 -6.07 -21.52 21.30
N PRO A 34 -6.32 -22.79 21.63
CA PRO A 34 -7.00 -23.69 20.72
C PRO A 34 -8.37 -23.11 20.33
N PRO A 35 -8.89 -23.43 19.13
CA PRO A 35 -10.26 -23.12 18.75
C PRO A 35 -11.24 -23.55 19.84
N LYS A 36 -12.29 -22.76 20.08
CA LYS A 36 -13.25 -23.03 21.15
C LYS A 36 -14.06 -24.29 20.88
N ASP A 37 -14.34 -24.54 19.61
CA ASP A 37 -15.04 -25.72 19.12
C ASP A 37 -14.14 -26.40 18.07
N PRO A 38 -13.89 -27.72 18.16
CA PRO A 38 -12.96 -28.43 17.28
C PRO A 38 -13.51 -28.61 15.86
N ASP A 39 -14.83 -28.68 15.71
CA ASP A 39 -15.50 -28.95 14.43
C ASP A 39 -15.83 -27.67 13.64
N GLU A 40 -15.96 -26.54 14.33
CA GLU A 40 -16.23 -25.25 13.68
C GLU A 40 -14.92 -24.54 13.32
N GLN A 41 -14.61 -24.51 12.02
CA GLN A 41 -13.51 -23.67 11.52
C GLN A 41 -13.97 -22.20 11.46
N PRO A 42 -13.37 -21.29 12.24
CA PRO A 42 -13.79 -19.90 12.24
C PRO A 42 -13.51 -19.25 10.88
N VAL A 43 -14.57 -18.70 10.27
CA VAL A 43 -14.45 -17.97 9.01
C VAL A 43 -13.57 -16.73 9.19
N PRO A 44 -12.59 -16.48 8.30
CA PRO A 44 -11.70 -15.32 8.42
C PRO A 44 -12.47 -13.99 8.47
N ARG A 45 -12.07 -13.06 9.36
CA ARG A 45 -12.71 -11.74 9.53
C ARG A 45 -12.78 -10.92 8.25
N SER A 46 -11.82 -11.08 7.32
CA SER A 46 -11.85 -10.43 6.01
C SER A 46 -13.06 -10.85 5.19
N LEU A 47 -13.41 -12.14 5.25
CA LEU A 47 -14.51 -12.77 4.53
C LEU A 47 -15.86 -12.39 5.17
N THR A 48 -15.96 -12.47 6.50
CA THR A 48 -17.14 -11.98 7.25
C THR A 48 -17.43 -10.50 6.94
N ARG A 49 -16.40 -9.68 6.75
CA ARG A 49 -16.56 -8.26 6.42
C ARG A 49 -17.15 -8.03 5.03
N LEU A 50 -16.93 -8.92 4.07
CA LEU A 50 -17.53 -8.84 2.73
C LEU A 50 -19.04 -9.11 2.80
N PHE A 51 -19.46 -10.14 3.54
CA PHE A 51 -20.88 -10.46 3.71
C PHE A 51 -21.63 -9.41 4.55
N ALA A 52 -20.97 -8.82 5.55
CA ALA A 52 -21.57 -7.76 6.35
C ALA A 52 -22.03 -6.53 5.52
N PHE A 53 -21.50 -6.30 4.32
CA PHE A 53 -22.00 -5.24 3.43
C PHE A 53 -23.33 -5.61 2.76
N GLN A 54 -23.53 -6.89 2.42
CA GLN A 54 -24.77 -7.38 1.84
C GLN A 54 -25.92 -7.28 2.85
N ASP A 55 -25.68 -7.67 4.10
CA ASP A 55 -26.69 -7.63 5.17
C ASP A 55 -27.06 -6.20 5.60
N ARG A 56 -26.10 -5.28 5.52
CA ARG A 56 -26.34 -3.84 5.79
C ARG A 56 -27.26 -3.20 4.77
N ASN A 57 -27.23 -3.65 3.51
CA ASN A 57 -28.13 -3.12 2.49
C ASN A 57 -29.54 -3.66 2.72
N LYS A 58 -29.69 -4.97 2.94
CA LYS A 58 -30.98 -5.61 3.25
C LYS A 58 -31.67 -5.03 4.51
N SER A 59 -30.90 -4.75 5.57
CA SER A 59 -31.46 -4.25 6.84
C SER A 59 -31.77 -2.74 6.84
N LYS A 60 -31.11 -1.94 6.00
CA LYS A 60 -31.44 -0.51 5.83
C LYS A 60 -32.76 -0.32 5.07
N ASP A 61 -33.03 -1.19 4.10
CA ASP A 61 -34.29 -1.18 3.35
C ASP A 61 -35.50 -1.56 4.25
N ALA A 62 -35.26 -2.34 5.31
CA ALA A 62 -36.28 -2.68 6.31
C ALA A 62 -36.51 -1.57 7.36
N LYS A 63 -35.46 -0.84 7.78
CA LYS A 63 -35.56 0.17 8.86
C LYS A 63 -36.10 1.53 8.42
N ASN A 64 -36.16 1.81 7.11
CA ASN A 64 -36.78 3.04 6.59
C ASN A 64 -38.32 2.95 6.46
N LYS A 65 -38.96 1.86 6.90
CA LYS A 65 -40.42 1.68 6.81
C LYS A 65 -41.20 2.08 8.08
N ILE A 66 -40.53 2.53 9.15
CA ILE A 66 -41.23 2.86 10.41
C ILE A 66 -41.19 4.37 10.65
N LYS A 67 -42.40 4.97 10.59
CA LYS A 67 -42.82 6.34 10.92
C LYS A 67 -42.50 7.44 9.91
N ARG A 68 -43.20 7.42 8.77
CA ARG A 68 -43.74 8.68 8.23
C ARG A 68 -45.15 8.84 8.79
N TYR A 69 -45.31 9.75 9.73
CA TYR A 69 -46.62 10.25 10.13
C TYR A 69 -47.34 10.76 8.88
N SER A 70 -48.57 10.32 8.71
CA SER A 70 -49.47 10.71 7.63
C SER A 70 -49.71 12.22 7.68
N ARG A 71 -49.14 12.95 6.71
CA ARG A 71 -49.80 14.15 6.21
C ARG A 71 -50.69 13.70 5.06
N LYS A 72 -51.98 13.54 5.37
CA LYS A 72 -53.04 13.72 4.40
C LYS A 72 -52.97 15.21 4.03
N ASP A 73 -52.36 15.51 2.90
CA ASP A 73 -52.72 16.66 2.10
C ASP A 73 -52.67 16.19 0.65
N SER A 74 -53.81 16.38 0.01
CA SER A 74 -54.06 16.29 -1.42
C SER A 74 -52.95 16.97 -2.21
N ASP A 75 -52.25 16.19 -3.04
CA ASP A 75 -52.34 16.38 -4.49
C ASP A 75 -51.64 15.22 -5.20
N SER A 76 -52.33 14.75 -6.23
CA SER A 76 -51.99 13.62 -7.06
C SER A 76 -50.68 13.81 -7.80
N VAL A 77 -49.58 13.29 -7.26
CA VAL A 77 -48.36 13.01 -8.06
C VAL A 77 -48.53 11.64 -8.75
N SER A 78 -49.59 11.53 -9.55
CA SER A 78 -49.91 10.36 -10.38
C SER A 78 -49.12 10.34 -11.70
N SER A 79 -48.44 11.43 -12.06
CA SER A 79 -47.81 11.58 -13.37
C SER A 79 -46.58 10.68 -13.61
N TYR A 80 -45.99 10.09 -12.56
CA TYR A 80 -44.89 9.12 -12.72
C TYR A 80 -45.35 7.69 -13.02
N ARG A 81 -46.66 7.40 -12.99
CA ARG A 81 -47.19 6.06 -13.31
C ARG A 81 -47.47 5.82 -14.79
N ASP A 82 -47.35 6.85 -15.63
CA ASP A 82 -47.57 6.76 -17.07
C ASP A 82 -46.28 6.75 -17.90
N ASN A 83 -45.16 6.29 -17.32
CA ASN A 83 -43.98 5.97 -18.12
C ASN A 83 -44.33 4.79 -19.05
N PRO A 84 -44.40 4.97 -20.38
CA PRO A 84 -44.82 3.89 -21.28
C PRO A 84 -43.80 2.73 -21.28
N ILE A 85 -42.54 3.02 -20.95
CA ILE A 85 -41.48 2.01 -20.76
C ILE A 85 -41.81 1.05 -19.60
N ALA A 86 -42.40 1.56 -18.51
CA ALA A 86 -42.72 0.74 -17.34
C ALA A 86 -43.87 -0.24 -17.60
N LYS A 87 -44.69 0.01 -18.63
CA LYS A 87 -45.80 -0.85 -19.06
C LYS A 87 -45.35 -1.91 -20.09
N LEU A 88 -44.12 -1.85 -20.59
CA LEU A 88 -43.60 -2.84 -21.54
C LEU A 88 -43.38 -4.19 -20.85
N GLN A 89 -44.18 -5.17 -21.25
CA GLN A 89 -44.00 -6.58 -20.89
C GLN A 89 -43.36 -7.36 -22.03
N LYS A 90 -42.57 -8.38 -21.69
CA LYS A 90 -41.96 -9.30 -22.65
C LYS A 90 -43.07 -10.05 -23.40
N LEU A 91 -43.05 -10.02 -24.72
CA LEU A 91 -44.05 -10.72 -25.53
C LEU A 91 -43.78 -12.24 -25.52
N PRO A 92 -44.82 -13.10 -25.66
CA PRO A 92 -44.61 -14.53 -25.82
C PRO A 92 -43.78 -14.81 -27.08
N GLY A 93 -42.71 -15.59 -26.95
CA GLY A 93 -41.78 -15.90 -28.05
C GLY A 93 -40.66 -14.87 -28.30
N GLU A 94 -40.65 -13.74 -27.59
CA GLU A 94 -39.58 -12.73 -27.74
C GLU A 94 -38.28 -13.19 -27.06
N SER A 95 -37.14 -13.02 -27.73
CA SER A 95 -35.83 -13.22 -27.10
C SER A 95 -35.56 -12.09 -26.08
N GLY A 96 -34.75 -12.35 -25.04
CA GLY A 96 -34.38 -11.30 -24.07
C GLY A 96 -33.72 -10.09 -24.73
N ARG A 97 -32.99 -10.31 -25.83
CA ARG A 97 -32.39 -9.26 -26.66
C ARG A 97 -33.47 -8.43 -27.38
N GLY A 98 -34.49 -9.06 -27.95
CA GLY A 98 -35.63 -8.37 -28.58
C GLY A 98 -36.32 -7.41 -27.61
N PHE A 99 -36.60 -7.88 -26.40
CA PHE A 99 -37.22 -7.05 -25.36
C PHE A 99 -36.36 -5.83 -24.99
N SER A 100 -35.04 -6.04 -24.84
CA SER A 100 -34.12 -4.93 -24.54
C SER A 100 -34.06 -3.88 -25.66
N LEU A 101 -34.12 -4.31 -26.93
CA LEU A 101 -34.14 -3.40 -28.07
C LEU A 101 -35.43 -2.57 -28.09
N ARG A 102 -36.57 -3.19 -27.77
CA ARG A 102 -37.88 -2.52 -27.67
C ARG A 102 -37.94 -1.50 -26.52
N ILE A 103 -37.30 -1.80 -25.38
CA ILE A 103 -37.12 -0.82 -24.30
C ILE A 103 -36.28 0.37 -24.78
N ASN A 104 -35.16 0.11 -25.45
CA ASN A 104 -34.27 1.18 -25.92
C ASN A 104 -34.90 2.03 -27.01
N SER A 105 -35.70 1.45 -27.91
CA SER A 105 -36.45 2.21 -28.91
C SER A 105 -37.52 3.08 -28.26
N ALA A 106 -38.23 2.57 -27.24
CA ALA A 106 -39.20 3.36 -26.48
C ALA A 106 -38.54 4.52 -25.71
N ILE A 107 -37.36 4.31 -25.12
CA ILE A 107 -36.57 5.39 -24.49
C ILE A 107 -36.19 6.46 -25.52
N LYS A 108 -35.73 6.05 -26.70
CA LYS A 108 -35.37 6.98 -27.78
C LYS A 108 -36.57 7.75 -28.32
N ALA A 109 -37.73 7.11 -28.42
CA ALA A 109 -38.96 7.76 -28.86
C ALA A 109 -39.50 8.78 -27.84
N LEU A 110 -39.27 8.53 -26.54
CA LEU A 110 -39.58 9.52 -25.50
C LEU A 110 -38.58 10.68 -25.45
N HIS A 111 -37.34 10.43 -25.88
CA HIS A 111 -36.30 11.46 -25.91
C HIS A 111 -36.44 12.30 -27.18
N ASN A 112 -37.40 13.24 -27.17
CA ASN A 112 -37.54 14.22 -28.25
C ASN A 112 -36.37 15.21 -28.17
N PRO A 113 -35.45 15.26 -29.16
CA PRO A 113 -34.36 16.24 -29.18
C PRO A 113 -34.89 17.68 -29.32
N ALA A 114 -36.13 17.85 -29.79
CA ALA A 114 -36.79 19.16 -29.86
C ALA A 114 -37.18 19.74 -28.48
N LEU A 115 -37.21 18.92 -27.41
CA LEU A 115 -37.45 19.39 -26.04
C LEU A 115 -36.15 19.68 -25.26
N GLU A 116 -34.98 19.48 -25.87
CA GLU A 116 -33.71 19.93 -25.29
C GLU A 116 -33.49 21.45 -25.43
N GLU A 117 -34.36 22.18 -26.14
CA GLU A 117 -34.31 23.65 -26.27
C GLU A 117 -34.65 24.39 -24.96
N ASP A 118 -35.36 23.75 -24.03
CA ASP A 118 -35.68 24.32 -22.70
C ASP A 118 -34.54 24.15 -21.68
N TYR A 119 -33.46 23.44 -22.02
CA TYR A 119 -32.24 23.49 -21.24
C TYR A 119 -31.44 24.69 -21.72
N PRO A 120 -31.25 25.74 -20.89
CA PRO A 120 -30.44 26.87 -21.27
C PRO A 120 -29.04 26.37 -21.66
N GLN A 121 -28.72 26.48 -22.94
CA GLN A 121 -27.38 26.25 -23.51
C GLN A 121 -26.37 27.33 -23.05
N ASP A 122 -26.73 28.12 -22.04
CA ASP A 122 -25.99 29.27 -21.53
C ASP A 122 -25.26 28.96 -20.22
N ILE A 123 -24.34 27.99 -20.24
CA ILE A 123 -23.30 27.89 -19.19
C ILE A 123 -21.88 27.79 -19.79
N ASP A 124 -21.74 27.49 -21.08
CA ASP A 124 -20.42 27.29 -21.69
C ASP A 124 -19.71 28.59 -22.11
N ALA A 125 -20.37 29.75 -22.05
CA ALA A 125 -19.75 31.03 -22.43
C ALA A 125 -18.84 31.63 -21.34
N GLU A 126 -19.07 31.32 -20.05
CA GLU A 126 -18.29 31.89 -18.93
C GLU A 126 -17.98 30.88 -17.82
N ASP A 127 -17.87 29.57 -18.11
CA ASP A 127 -17.41 28.61 -17.11
C ASP A 127 -15.90 28.75 -16.86
N VAL A 128 -15.51 29.74 -16.04
CA VAL A 128 -14.14 29.96 -15.54
C VAL A 128 -13.56 28.67 -14.93
N LYS A 129 -14.41 27.78 -14.41
CA LYS A 129 -14.03 26.47 -13.86
C LYS A 129 -13.77 25.44 -14.97
N GLY A 130 -14.51 25.51 -16.07
CA GLY A 130 -14.32 24.76 -17.31
C GLY A 130 -12.99 25.11 -17.98
N GLU A 131 -12.67 26.40 -18.08
CA GLU A 131 -11.37 26.88 -18.59
C GLU A 131 -10.20 26.40 -17.73
N GLN A 132 -10.31 26.49 -16.40
CA GLN A 132 -9.30 25.96 -15.48
C GLN A 132 -9.13 24.44 -15.62
N MET A 133 -10.21 23.70 -15.82
CA MET A 133 -10.19 22.26 -16.11
C MET A 133 -9.54 21.96 -17.47
N ALA A 134 -9.82 22.76 -18.49
CA ALA A 134 -9.22 22.65 -19.83
C ALA A 134 -7.71 22.93 -19.77
N LEU A 135 -7.28 23.98 -19.08
CA LEU A 135 -5.88 24.29 -18.82
C LEU A 135 -5.18 23.18 -18.02
N GLN A 136 -5.86 22.60 -17.02
CA GLN A 136 -5.32 21.47 -16.27
C GLN A 136 -5.18 20.21 -17.14
N ARG A 137 -6.16 19.92 -18.02
CA ARG A 137 -6.11 18.84 -19.01
C ARG A 137 -4.98 19.07 -20.02
N ALA A 138 -4.81 20.29 -20.53
CA ALA A 138 -3.73 20.66 -21.43
C ALA A 138 -2.35 20.50 -20.76
N ARG A 139 -2.22 20.89 -19.49
CA ARG A 139 -0.99 20.71 -18.70
C ARG A 139 -0.65 19.23 -18.47
N ARG A 140 -1.66 18.37 -18.25
CA ARG A 140 -1.49 16.91 -18.17
C ARG A 140 -1.05 16.32 -19.53
N LYS A 141 -1.67 16.74 -20.64
CA LYS A 141 -1.27 16.31 -22.00
C LYS A 141 0.15 16.73 -22.35
N LYS A 142 0.57 17.97 -22.04
CA LYS A 142 1.96 18.44 -22.24
C LYS A 142 2.97 17.62 -21.41
N LYS A 143 2.64 17.26 -20.16
CA LYS A 143 3.49 16.36 -19.34
C LYS A 143 3.60 14.96 -19.92
N GLN A 144 2.50 14.39 -20.41
CA GLN A 144 2.54 13.07 -21.08
C GLN A 144 3.38 13.12 -22.35
N LYS A 145 3.22 14.14 -23.20
CA LYS A 145 4.06 14.31 -24.40
C LYS A 145 5.54 14.49 -24.06
N LYS A 146 5.89 15.24 -23.01
CA LYS A 146 7.29 15.39 -22.55
C LYS A 146 7.87 14.07 -22.05
N MET A 147 7.13 13.27 -21.29
CA MET A 147 7.60 11.95 -20.85
C MET A 147 7.74 10.95 -22.00
N VAL A 148 6.97 11.12 -23.08
CA VAL A 148 7.14 10.32 -24.31
C VAL A 148 8.32 10.82 -25.14
N ALA A 149 8.54 12.13 -25.23
CA ALA A 149 9.64 12.72 -25.98
C ALA A 149 11.01 12.49 -25.32
N THR A 150 11.10 12.44 -23.99
CA THR A 150 12.36 12.09 -23.29
C THR A 150 12.77 10.63 -23.45
N ASP A 151 11.87 9.78 -23.96
CA ASP A 151 12.15 8.37 -24.30
C ASP A 151 12.46 8.16 -25.80
N ASN A 152 12.48 9.23 -26.62
CA ASN A 152 12.69 9.15 -28.07
C ASN A 152 14.09 9.62 -28.52
N GLY A 153 15.05 9.76 -27.60
CA GLY A 153 16.42 10.17 -27.91
C GLY A 153 17.37 9.03 -28.28
N GLU A 154 16.98 7.78 -28.06
CA GLU A 154 17.74 6.59 -28.41
C GLU A 154 16.77 5.56 -29.00
N GLU A 155 17.17 4.89 -30.09
CA GLU A 155 16.37 4.01 -30.95
C GLU A 155 15.27 3.25 -30.20
N ALA A 156 14.02 3.66 -30.47
CA ALA A 156 12.86 3.22 -29.72
C ALA A 156 12.52 1.76 -30.03
N THR A 157 13.08 0.84 -29.24
CA THR A 157 12.50 -0.50 -29.11
C THR A 157 11.03 -0.37 -28.70
N PRO A 158 10.11 -1.07 -29.37
CA PRO A 158 8.68 -0.92 -29.12
C PRO A 158 8.36 -1.20 -27.64
N LYS A 159 7.80 -0.20 -26.94
CA LYS A 159 7.43 -0.31 -25.54
C LYS A 159 6.45 -1.46 -25.36
N LEU A 160 6.95 -2.57 -24.80
CA LEU A 160 6.16 -3.78 -24.56
C LEU A 160 4.86 -3.48 -23.80
N SER A 161 3.76 -4.01 -24.31
CA SER A 161 2.44 -3.94 -23.68
C SER A 161 2.48 -4.52 -22.26
N ARG A 162 1.57 -4.07 -21.39
CA ARG A 162 1.44 -4.59 -20.01
C ARG A 162 1.27 -6.11 -20.00
N ALA A 163 0.56 -6.67 -20.98
CA ALA A 163 0.40 -8.12 -21.14
C ALA A 163 1.71 -8.81 -21.49
N GLN A 164 2.49 -8.26 -22.42
CA GLN A 164 3.81 -8.77 -22.82
C GLN A 164 4.81 -8.74 -21.65
N LYS A 165 4.83 -7.64 -20.88
CA LYS A 165 5.66 -7.53 -19.66
C LYS A 165 5.30 -8.58 -18.61
N LEU A 166 4.00 -8.89 -18.46
CA LEU A 166 3.53 -9.91 -17.54
C LEU A 166 3.92 -11.32 -18.02
N ALA A 167 3.84 -11.57 -19.33
CA ALA A 167 4.27 -12.82 -19.94
C ALA A 167 5.79 -13.06 -19.77
N LEU A 168 6.63 -12.05 -20.06
CA LEU A 168 8.08 -12.14 -19.85
C LEU A 168 8.44 -12.36 -18.38
N LYS A 169 7.74 -11.69 -17.46
CA LYS A 169 7.92 -11.91 -16.02
C LYS A 169 7.52 -13.32 -15.57
N ARG A 170 6.49 -13.92 -16.19
CA ARG A 170 6.08 -15.30 -15.92
C ARG A 170 7.09 -16.30 -16.47
N LYS A 171 7.64 -16.07 -17.67
CA LYS A 171 8.71 -16.88 -18.26
C LYS A 171 9.97 -16.85 -17.39
N ALA A 172 10.50 -15.67 -17.09
CA ALA A 172 11.68 -15.51 -16.23
C ALA A 172 11.52 -16.17 -14.84
N LYS A 173 10.31 -16.20 -14.28
CA LYS A 173 10.04 -16.91 -13.02
C LYS A 173 10.07 -18.44 -13.17
N ARG A 174 9.62 -18.96 -14.31
CA ARG A 174 9.67 -20.39 -14.62
C ARG A 174 11.11 -20.81 -14.88
N ASP A 175 11.84 -20.02 -15.66
CA ASP A 175 13.24 -20.30 -16.00
C ASP A 175 14.11 -20.29 -14.75
N LYS A 176 13.95 -19.30 -13.86
CA LYS A 176 14.64 -19.27 -12.56
C LYS A 176 14.27 -20.43 -11.64
N ALA A 177 13.04 -20.92 -11.70
CA ALA A 177 12.61 -22.07 -10.90
C ALA A 177 13.14 -23.40 -11.47
N LEU A 178 13.33 -23.49 -12.79
CA LEU A 178 14.00 -24.61 -13.43
C LEU A 178 15.50 -24.58 -13.13
N GLU A 179 16.15 -23.42 -13.22
CA GLU A 179 17.55 -23.24 -12.87
C GLU A 179 17.81 -23.48 -11.37
N GLU A 180 16.88 -23.16 -10.47
CA GLU A 180 17.00 -23.52 -9.04
C GLU A 180 16.80 -25.04 -8.80
N ARG A 181 16.05 -25.74 -9.66
CA ARG A 181 15.90 -27.20 -9.60
C ARG A 181 17.11 -27.92 -10.18
N GLU A 182 17.70 -27.38 -11.24
CA GLU A 182 18.87 -27.94 -11.93
C GLU A 182 20.19 -27.51 -11.27
N GLY A 183 20.25 -26.31 -10.69
CA GLY A 183 21.40 -25.71 -10.02
C GLY A 183 21.42 -25.91 -8.50
N GLY A 184 20.42 -26.61 -7.94
CA GLY A 184 20.54 -27.23 -6.64
C GLY A 184 21.55 -28.37 -6.75
N GLY A 185 22.84 -28.03 -6.68
CA GLY A 185 23.93 -29.00 -6.79
C GLY A 185 23.64 -30.25 -5.98
N GLU A 186 23.89 -31.40 -6.59
CA GLU A 186 23.69 -32.73 -6.01
C GLU A 186 24.19 -32.73 -4.56
N VAL A 187 23.32 -33.11 -3.62
CA VAL A 187 23.65 -33.10 -2.18
C VAL A 187 24.78 -34.11 -1.95
N ARG A 188 26.02 -33.63 -1.94
CA ARG A 188 27.20 -34.44 -1.67
C ARG A 188 27.31 -34.66 -0.17
N TYR A 189 27.07 -35.90 0.24
CA TYR A 189 27.31 -36.33 1.61
C TYR A 189 28.78 -36.71 1.76
N GLU A 190 29.44 -36.10 2.74
CA GLU A 190 30.78 -36.50 3.15
C GLU A 190 30.66 -37.67 4.13
N ARG A 191 31.29 -38.81 3.84
CA ARG A 191 31.32 -39.95 4.76
C ARG A 191 32.50 -39.78 5.71
N VAL A 192 32.22 -39.44 6.96
CA VAL A 192 33.23 -39.28 8.02
C VAL A 192 33.38 -40.61 8.76
N ALA A 193 34.61 -41.11 8.88
CA ALA A 193 34.89 -42.38 9.56
C ALA A 193 34.85 -42.22 11.09
N PHE A 194 34.58 -43.31 11.81
CA PHE A 194 34.50 -43.29 13.27
C PHE A 194 35.89 -43.02 13.87
N GLY A 195 36.06 -41.85 14.50
CA GLY A 195 37.33 -41.39 15.07
C GLY A 195 37.90 -40.13 14.41
N GLU A 196 37.37 -39.69 13.26
CA GLU A 196 37.74 -38.39 12.67
C GLU A 196 37.07 -37.22 13.43
N VAL A 197 37.87 -36.22 13.80
CA VAL A 197 37.37 -34.99 14.43
C VAL A 197 36.98 -34.00 13.34
N ALA A 198 35.68 -33.90 13.07
CA ALA A 198 35.17 -32.92 12.11
C ALA A 198 35.46 -31.48 12.59
N HIS A 199 36.08 -30.67 11.74
CA HIS A 199 36.32 -29.26 12.05
C HIS A 199 35.00 -28.48 12.06
N ALA A 200 34.83 -27.64 13.08
CA ALA A 200 33.67 -26.77 13.17
C ALA A 200 33.63 -25.84 11.96
N PRO A 201 32.44 -25.57 11.39
CA PRO A 201 32.32 -24.66 10.26
C PRO A 201 32.84 -23.27 10.63
N PRO A 202 33.38 -22.51 9.66
CA PRO A 202 33.89 -21.18 9.91
C PRO A 202 32.78 -20.28 10.50
N PRO A 203 33.09 -19.46 11.52
CA PRO A 203 32.09 -18.64 12.18
C PRO A 203 31.58 -17.56 11.21
N LEU A 204 30.25 -17.50 11.02
CA LEU A 204 29.63 -16.45 10.23
C LEU A 204 29.74 -15.10 10.97
N PRO A 205 30.37 -14.07 10.38
CA PRO A 205 30.59 -12.80 11.07
C PRO A 205 29.29 -11.99 11.29
N VAL A 206 28.22 -12.32 10.54
CA VAL A 206 26.96 -11.57 10.57
C VAL A 206 25.84 -12.45 11.11
N LYS A 207 25.26 -12.05 12.23
CA LYS A 207 24.08 -12.72 12.80
C LYS A 207 22.87 -12.56 11.87
N PRO A 208 22.07 -13.62 11.66
CA PRO A 208 20.87 -13.51 10.86
C PRO A 208 19.93 -12.49 11.50
N ARG A 209 19.28 -11.70 10.65
CA ARG A 209 18.52 -10.48 11.00
C ARG A 209 17.40 -10.66 12.05
N ARG A 210 17.11 -11.88 12.48
CA ARG A 210 16.03 -12.24 13.43
C ARG A 210 16.48 -13.11 14.60
N ALA A 211 17.77 -13.38 14.79
CA ALA A 211 18.24 -14.11 15.98
C ALA A 211 17.98 -13.27 17.25
N ARG A 212 17.39 -13.89 18.28
CA ARG A 212 17.16 -13.25 19.58
C ARG A 212 18.46 -13.25 20.38
N ASN A 213 18.76 -12.13 21.05
CA ASN A 213 19.91 -12.00 21.93
C ASN A 213 19.55 -12.49 23.34
N GLU A 214 19.38 -13.79 23.51
CA GLU A 214 19.06 -14.37 24.83
C GLU A 214 20.32 -14.81 25.60
N LEU A 215 21.45 -14.99 24.91
CA LEU A 215 22.74 -15.44 25.49
C LEU A 215 23.85 -14.38 25.43
N GLY A 216 23.51 -13.10 25.25
CA GLY A 216 24.47 -11.99 25.26
C GLY A 216 24.17 -11.02 26.38
N ALA A 217 25.18 -10.66 27.16
CA ALA A 217 25.08 -9.68 28.24
C ALA A 217 24.30 -8.43 27.80
N PRO A 218 23.39 -7.91 28.65
CA PRO A 218 22.67 -6.68 28.34
C PRO A 218 23.68 -5.59 28.01
N ARG A 219 23.42 -4.85 26.92
CA ARG A 219 24.25 -3.71 26.54
C ARG A 219 24.48 -2.82 27.77
N PRO A 220 25.74 -2.42 28.05
CA PRO A 220 26.03 -1.53 29.16
C PRO A 220 25.19 -0.26 29.01
N GLY A 221 24.42 0.07 30.05
CA GLY A 221 23.60 1.29 30.11
C GLY A 221 22.08 1.13 30.02
N ARG A 222 21.49 -0.08 30.15
CA ARG A 222 20.02 -0.24 30.09
C ARG A 222 19.37 -1.21 31.08
N ARG A 223 19.89 -1.32 32.30
CA ARG A 223 19.14 -1.88 33.45
C ARG A 223 19.56 -1.16 34.73
N ASP A 224 18.61 -0.54 35.41
CA ASP A 224 18.85 0.10 36.71
C ASP A 224 19.00 -1.00 37.77
N LEU A 225 20.11 -0.99 38.51
CA LEU A 225 20.44 -2.02 39.49
C LEU A 225 19.56 -1.86 40.73
N LEU A 226 19.21 -2.97 41.39
CA LEU A 226 18.34 -2.97 42.58
C LEU A 226 18.86 -2.04 43.70
N LEU A 227 20.19 -1.98 43.89
CA LEU A 227 20.81 -1.06 44.84
C LEU A 227 20.59 0.41 44.49
N SER A 228 20.50 0.76 43.20
CA SER A 228 20.17 2.13 42.78
C SER A 228 18.73 2.50 43.11
N ALA A 229 17.81 1.54 43.07
CA ALA A 229 16.42 1.74 43.51
C ALA A 229 16.29 1.86 45.05
N ILE A 230 17.13 1.16 45.81
CA ILE A 230 17.13 1.18 47.27
C ILE A 230 17.81 2.45 47.81
N LEU A 231 18.94 2.87 47.21
CA LEU A 231 19.65 4.10 47.56
C LEU A 231 18.94 5.37 47.09
N ALA A 232 18.19 5.32 45.97
CA ALA A 232 17.41 6.47 45.49
C ALA A 232 16.23 6.85 46.40
N GLY A 233 15.91 6.01 47.40
CA GLY A 233 14.88 6.30 48.39
C GLY A 233 13.47 6.34 47.81
N LYS A 234 12.48 6.00 48.64
CA LYS A 234 11.05 6.06 48.32
C LYS A 234 10.48 7.48 48.07
N ASN A 235 11.29 8.44 47.62
CA ASN A 235 10.89 9.83 47.38
C ASN A 235 11.18 10.26 45.94
N SER A 236 10.53 9.60 44.97
CA SER A 236 10.32 10.21 43.66
C SER A 236 8.93 9.90 43.09
N GLU A 237 7.92 9.96 43.96
CA GLU A 237 6.59 10.38 43.52
C GLU A 237 6.61 11.88 43.23
N ASN A 238 7.08 12.25 42.03
CA ASN A 238 6.74 13.45 41.24
C ASN A 238 7.95 13.92 40.40
N SER A 239 8.10 13.36 39.21
CA SER A 239 8.63 14.10 38.07
C SER A 239 7.69 13.97 36.88
N LYS A 240 6.48 14.53 37.05
CA LYS A 240 5.77 15.14 35.92
C LYS A 240 6.34 16.55 35.71
N ASN A 241 6.75 16.81 34.47
CA ASN A 241 7.08 18.10 33.86
C ASN A 241 8.52 18.66 34.07
N SER A 242 9.40 18.35 33.12
CA SER A 242 10.08 19.41 32.38
C SER A 242 9.81 19.25 30.89
N LYS A 243 9.14 20.27 30.32
CA LYS A 243 9.07 20.49 28.87
C LYS A 243 10.38 21.16 28.45
N ASN A 244 10.78 20.87 27.21
CA ASN A 244 11.76 21.56 26.36
C ASN A 244 13.14 20.89 26.23
N SER A 245 13.22 19.85 25.40
CA SER A 245 14.04 19.97 24.20
C SER A 245 13.33 19.33 23.01
N LYS A 246 13.51 19.97 21.87
CA LYS A 246 12.63 20.02 20.72
C LYS A 246 13.23 19.17 19.60
N ILE A 247 12.88 17.90 19.49
CA ILE A 247 12.97 17.16 18.21
C ILE A 247 11.70 16.33 18.05
N MET A 248 10.90 16.72 17.05
CA MET A 248 9.54 16.27 16.81
C MET A 248 9.47 14.82 16.33
N GLU A 249 8.91 13.92 17.15
CA GLU A 249 8.46 12.61 16.70
C GLU A 249 6.92 12.51 16.81
N THR A 250 6.24 12.65 15.67
CA THR A 250 4.79 12.45 15.59
C THR A 250 4.48 11.04 15.12
N VAL A 251 4.13 10.17 16.06
CA VAL A 251 3.48 8.88 15.79
C VAL A 251 1.96 9.13 15.73
N THR A 252 1.39 9.07 14.53
CA THR A 252 -0.06 8.95 14.36
C THR A 252 -0.42 7.48 14.13
N LYS A 253 -1.53 7.07 14.76
CA LYS A 253 -2.18 5.77 14.56
C LYS A 253 -2.55 5.56 13.10
N LYS A 254 -1.72 4.82 12.37
CA LYS A 254 -2.02 3.91 11.24
C LYS A 254 -0.67 3.35 10.81
N GLY A 255 -0.54 2.02 10.80
CA GLY A 255 0.71 1.31 10.51
C GLY A 255 1.35 1.67 9.17
N LYS A 256 2.14 2.74 9.16
CA LYS A 256 3.15 3.05 8.15
C LYS A 256 4.36 3.59 8.89
N ILE A 257 5.41 2.77 8.91
CA ILE A 257 6.76 3.18 9.28
C ILE A 257 7.10 4.37 8.37
N LYS A 258 7.23 5.56 8.95
CA LYS A 258 7.83 6.70 8.25
C LYS A 258 9.27 6.28 7.97
N LYS A 259 9.54 5.87 6.72
CA LYS A 259 10.90 5.95 6.19
C LYS A 259 11.37 7.37 6.49
N SER A 260 12.46 7.50 7.23
CA SER A 260 13.18 8.75 7.43
C SER A 260 13.10 9.56 6.14
N LYS A 261 12.70 10.83 6.24
CA LYS A 261 12.85 11.78 5.14
C LYS A 261 14.35 11.87 4.81
N LYS A 262 14.88 10.92 4.03
CA LYS A 262 15.77 11.28 2.94
C LYS A 262 14.85 12.07 2.03
N GLU A 263 14.89 13.38 2.22
CA GLU A 263 14.29 14.32 1.30
C GLU A 263 14.62 13.84 -0.11
N LYS A 264 13.59 13.63 -0.92
CA LYS A 264 13.81 13.40 -2.33
C LYS A 264 14.38 14.71 -2.85
N LEU A 265 15.70 14.78 -2.92
CA LEU A 265 16.42 15.89 -3.52
C LEU A 265 15.81 16.13 -4.92
N PRO A 266 15.72 17.38 -5.37
CA PRO A 266 15.27 17.66 -6.73
C PRO A 266 16.12 16.84 -7.72
N ALA A 267 15.52 16.39 -8.83
CA ALA A 267 16.16 15.47 -9.78
C ALA A 267 17.56 15.95 -10.22
N VAL A 268 17.72 17.26 -10.39
CA VAL A 268 18.99 17.91 -10.74
C VAL A 268 20.09 17.66 -9.70
N GLU A 269 19.74 17.65 -8.41
CA GLU A 269 20.72 17.44 -7.35
C GLU A 269 21.03 15.95 -7.14
N LEU A 270 20.10 15.06 -7.49
CA LEU A 270 20.38 13.62 -7.58
C LEU A 270 21.36 13.32 -8.71
N GLU A 271 21.16 13.90 -9.90
CA GLU A 271 22.08 13.76 -11.04
C GLU A 271 23.47 14.29 -10.71
N ARG A 272 23.57 15.46 -10.06
CA ARG A 272 24.86 15.99 -9.59
C ARG A 272 25.58 15.03 -8.64
N ARG A 273 24.85 14.44 -7.68
CA ARG A 273 25.44 13.46 -6.74
C ARG A 273 25.83 12.15 -7.40
N GLU A 274 25.06 11.69 -8.39
CA GLU A 274 25.41 10.50 -9.16
C GLU A 274 26.66 10.71 -10.01
N ARG A 275 26.82 11.89 -10.64
CA ARG A 275 28.06 12.24 -11.35
C ARG A 275 29.28 12.23 -10.43
N VAL A 276 29.19 12.91 -9.27
CA VAL A 276 30.27 12.93 -8.27
C VAL A 276 30.60 11.52 -7.76
N ARG A 277 29.59 10.67 -7.56
CA ARG A 277 29.81 9.28 -7.17
C ARG A 277 30.52 8.47 -8.24
N LEU A 278 30.12 8.62 -9.51
CA LEU A 278 30.75 7.92 -10.63
C LEU A 278 32.20 8.35 -10.81
N ASP A 279 32.47 9.65 -10.68
CA ASP A 279 33.81 10.22 -10.75
C ASP A 279 34.72 9.70 -9.63
N ALA A 280 34.22 9.67 -8.38
CA ALA A 280 34.93 9.08 -7.25
C ALA A 280 35.23 7.58 -7.45
N VAL A 281 34.30 6.82 -8.06
CA VAL A 281 34.51 5.40 -8.39
C VAL A 281 35.54 5.24 -9.50
N ALA A 282 35.53 6.10 -10.52
CA ALA A 282 36.51 6.08 -11.60
C ALA A 282 37.91 6.41 -11.08
N ALA A 283 38.05 7.46 -10.26
CA ALA A 283 39.29 7.82 -9.59
C ALA A 283 39.81 6.68 -8.70
N TYR A 284 38.94 6.05 -7.92
CA TYR A 284 39.32 4.90 -7.09
C TYR A 284 39.78 3.71 -7.94
N ARG A 285 39.12 3.43 -9.07
CA ARG A 285 39.56 2.37 -10.01
C ARG A 285 40.92 2.69 -10.62
N ALA A 286 41.17 3.94 -10.99
CA ALA A 286 42.47 4.37 -11.51
C ALA A 286 43.57 4.21 -10.45
N LEU A 287 43.32 4.66 -9.21
CA LEU A 287 44.23 4.46 -8.09
C LEU A 287 44.48 2.99 -7.77
N LYS A 288 43.45 2.14 -7.87
CA LYS A 288 43.59 0.70 -7.67
C LYS A 288 44.40 0.04 -8.78
N LYS A 289 44.27 0.49 -10.04
CA LYS A 289 45.12 0.04 -11.14
C LYS A 289 46.58 0.46 -10.93
N GLN A 290 46.82 1.68 -10.45
CA GLN A 290 48.16 2.17 -10.12
C GLN A 290 48.77 1.48 -8.89
N LYS A 291 47.95 1.15 -7.87
CA LYS A 291 48.34 0.36 -6.69
C LYS A 291 48.51 -1.14 -6.96
N MET A 292 48.24 -1.59 -8.17
CA MET A 292 48.60 -2.93 -8.64
C MET A 292 49.82 -2.86 -9.59
N PRO A 293 50.99 -2.32 -9.18
CA PRO A 293 52.20 -2.56 -9.95
C PRO A 293 52.64 -4.00 -9.70
N LEU A 294 52.82 -4.73 -10.80
CA LEU A 294 53.79 -5.82 -10.93
C LEU A 294 53.70 -6.95 -9.87
N ARG A 295 52.65 -7.76 -9.93
CA ARG A 295 52.87 -9.22 -9.81
C ARG A 295 53.10 -9.74 -11.22
N THR A 296 54.26 -9.37 -11.78
CA THR A 296 54.79 -9.99 -12.98
C THR A 296 54.95 -11.48 -12.70
N ASN A 297 54.40 -12.29 -13.62
CA ASN A 297 54.67 -13.72 -13.71
C ASN A 297 56.19 -13.93 -13.84
N THR A 298 56.86 -14.19 -12.73
CA THR A 298 58.13 -14.91 -12.73
C THR A 298 57.79 -16.40 -12.78
N HIS A 299 57.44 -16.91 -13.97
CA HIS A 299 57.54 -18.34 -14.22
C HIS A 299 59.02 -18.66 -14.40
N VAL A 300 59.65 -18.99 -13.27
CA VAL A 300 60.92 -19.69 -13.22
C VAL A 300 60.65 -21.10 -13.76
N ASN A 301 60.94 -21.33 -15.04
CA ASN A 301 61.12 -22.68 -15.56
C ASN A 301 62.55 -23.11 -15.21
N LEU A 302 62.68 -23.73 -14.04
CA LEU A 302 63.79 -24.60 -13.68
C LEU A 302 63.28 -26.04 -13.77
N LEU A 303 64.11 -26.91 -14.34
CA LEU A 303 64.05 -28.39 -14.33
C LEU A 303 63.04 -29.02 -15.30
N THR A 304 63.54 -29.50 -16.44
CA THR A 304 64.00 -30.89 -16.67
C THR A 304 64.85 -30.94 -17.93
#